data_AF-A0A7Z9UDX5-F1
#
_entry.id   AF-A0A7Z9UDX5-F1
#
_cell.length_a   1.000
_cell.length_b   1.000
_cell.length_c   1.000
_cell.angle_alpha   90.00
_cell.angle_beta   90.00
_cell.angle_gamma   90.00
#
_symmetry.space_group_name_H-M   'P 1'
#
loop_
_entity.id
_entity.type
_entity.pdbx_description
1 polymer ?
#
loop_
_entity_poly.entity_id
_entity_poly.type
_entity_poly.pdbx_seq_one_letter_code
_entity_poly.pdbx_strand_id
1 'polypeptide(L)'
;MTLFDYENKRQRLSELEDQMGQADFWDDQKKANEIVAELKLIKAQTDPIYKVSEDFENAKLAYEMSKEEGDSDLLTEADQTLYELIGKMEKIETQSLLGGKHDHRDCFLTISSGDGGTEANDWCEMLFRMYLYYCEKQGWKLDEVEKSHGSEVGLDSVTLHV
;
A
#
# COMPACT_ATOMS: atom_id res chain seq x y z
N MET A 1 1.00 15.60 16.44
CA MET A 1 0.66 14.44 15.60
C MET A 1 1.49 14.58 14.35
N THR A 2 2.50 13.73 14.17
CA THR A 2 3.32 13.72 12.95
C THR A 2 2.47 13.17 11.80
N LEU A 3 2.83 13.48 10.55
CA LEU A 3 2.09 13.03 9.35
C LEU A 3 1.81 11.50 9.35
N PHE A 4 2.73 10.72 9.93
CA PHE A 4 2.68 9.26 9.93
C PHE A 4 2.10 8.63 11.21
N ASP A 5 1.99 9.42 12.29
CA ASP A 5 1.65 8.95 13.65
C ASP A 5 2.48 7.72 14.09
N TYR A 6 3.73 7.64 13.63
CA TYR A 6 4.55 6.43 13.68
C TYR A 6 4.80 5.92 15.11
N GLU A 7 5.12 6.81 16.06
CA GLU A 7 5.39 6.42 17.45
C GLU A 7 4.16 5.80 18.11
N ASN A 8 2.98 6.41 17.96
CA ASN A 8 1.73 5.88 18.50
C ASN A 8 1.38 4.53 17.86
N LYS A 9 1.58 4.39 16.54
CA LYS A 9 1.38 3.11 15.84
C LYS A 9 2.34 2.02 16.33
N ARG A 10 3.61 2.35 16.58
CA ARG A 10 4.59 1.40 17.15
C ARG A 10 4.25 1.00 18.58
N GLN A 11 3.78 1.93 19.40
CA GLN A 11 3.29 1.61 20.74
C GLN A 11 2.08 0.67 20.66
N ARG A 12 1.09 0.99 19.82
CA ARG A 12 -0.08 0.15 19.61
C ARG A 12 0.29 -1.24 19.10
N LEU A 13 1.29 -1.33 18.21
CA LEU A 13 1.79 -2.59 17.71
C LEU A 13 2.33 -3.48 18.84
N SER A 14 3.11 -2.90 19.76
CA SER A 14 3.62 -3.61 20.95
C SER A 14 2.47 -4.13 21.83
N GLU A 15 1.45 -3.31 22.06
CA GLU A 15 0.28 -3.71 22.86
C GLU A 15 -0.50 -4.87 22.23
N LEU A 16 -0.58 -4.91 20.89
CA LEU A 16 -1.24 -6.01 20.17
C LEU A 16 -0.39 -7.28 20.22
N GLU A 17 0.93 -7.17 20.08
CA GLU A 17 1.86 -8.30 20.21
C GLU A 17 1.83 -8.90 21.63
N ASP A 18 1.75 -8.06 22.67
CA ASP A 18 1.60 -8.49 24.06
C ASP A 18 0.27 -9.23 24.29
N GLN A 19 -0.83 -8.74 23.70
CA GLN A 19 -2.13 -9.42 23.75
C GLN A 19 -2.11 -10.78 23.05
N MET A 20 -1.42 -10.89 21.91
CA MET A 20 -1.26 -12.15 21.19
C MET A 20 -0.41 -13.18 21.94
N GLY A 21 0.45 -12.72 22.85
CA GLY A 21 1.26 -13.59 23.71
C GLY A 21 0.50 -14.20 24.90
N GLN A 22 -0.74 -13.79 25.15
CA GLN A 22 -1.55 -14.31 26.26
C GLN A 22 -2.04 -15.74 25.98
N ALA A 23 -2.06 -16.58 27.01
CA ALA A 23 -2.38 -18.00 26.86
C ALA A 23 -3.84 -18.26 26.41
N ASP A 24 -4.74 -17.35 26.75
CA ASP A 24 -6.17 -17.35 26.43
C ASP A 24 -6.51 -16.59 25.13
N PHE A 25 -5.50 -16.06 24.41
CA PHE A 25 -5.73 -15.26 23.21
C PHE A 25 -6.57 -15.99 22.16
N TRP A 26 -6.34 -17.29 22.00
CA TRP A 26 -7.05 -18.13 21.01
C TRP A 26 -8.39 -18.67 21.49
N ASP A 27 -8.80 -18.40 22.75
CA ASP A 27 -10.08 -18.88 23.30
C ASP A 27 -11.29 -18.18 22.64
N ASP A 28 -11.11 -16.92 22.23
CA ASP A 28 -12.09 -16.16 21.43
C ASP A 28 -11.55 -15.90 20.01
N GLN A 29 -11.86 -16.82 19.10
CA GLN A 29 -11.43 -16.74 17.70
C GLN A 29 -11.83 -15.43 17.02
N LYS A 30 -12.99 -14.85 17.37
CA LYS A 30 -13.48 -13.62 16.73
C LYS A 30 -12.59 -12.45 17.16
N LYS A 31 -12.36 -12.31 18.47
CA LYS A 31 -11.49 -11.27 19.02
C LYS A 31 -10.04 -11.43 18.56
N ALA A 32 -9.54 -12.67 18.49
CA ALA A 32 -8.21 -12.97 17.98
C ALA A 32 -8.05 -12.50 16.52
N ASN A 33 -9.04 -12.76 15.66
CA ASN A 33 -9.02 -12.33 14.26
C ASN A 33 -9.04 -10.80 14.13
N GLU A 34 -9.80 -10.09 14.96
CA GLU A 34 -9.84 -8.62 14.99
C GLU A 34 -8.48 -8.03 15.37
N ILE A 35 -7.82 -8.57 16.41
CA ILE A 35 -6.49 -8.14 16.85
C ILE A 35 -5.43 -8.43 15.79
N VAL A 36 -5.46 -9.61 15.16
CA VAL A 36 -4.52 -9.96 14.07
C VAL A 36 -4.72 -9.05 12.86
N ALA A 37 -5.95 -8.70 12.52
CA ALA A 37 -6.24 -7.77 11.43
C ALA A 37 -5.70 -6.37 11.73
N GLU A 38 -5.92 -5.86 12.95
CA GLU A 38 -5.38 -4.56 13.38
C GLU A 38 -3.84 -4.57 13.35
N LEU A 39 -3.20 -5.62 13.86
CA LEU A 39 -1.74 -5.77 13.84
C LEU A 39 -1.18 -5.76 12.42
N LYS A 40 -1.79 -6.51 11.50
CA LYS A 40 -1.37 -6.54 10.10
C LYS A 40 -1.48 -5.17 9.45
N LEU A 41 -2.57 -4.45 9.72
CA LEU A 41 -2.77 -3.09 9.22
C LEU A 41 -1.69 -2.14 9.72
N ILE A 42 -1.43 -2.15 11.03
CA ILE A 42 -0.41 -1.28 11.63
C ILE A 42 0.98 -1.62 11.08
N LYS A 43 1.35 -2.91 10.98
CA LYS A 43 2.62 -3.34 10.37
C LYS A 43 2.76 -2.86 8.94
N ALA A 44 1.71 -2.99 8.12
CA ALA A 44 1.72 -2.51 6.74
C ALA A 44 2.00 -1.00 6.64
N GLN A 45 1.62 -0.21 7.66
CA GLN A 45 1.87 1.22 7.72
C GLN A 45 3.23 1.59 8.35
N THR A 46 3.75 0.78 9.28
CA THR A 46 4.98 1.10 10.02
C THR A 46 6.23 0.47 9.43
N ASP A 47 6.13 -0.74 8.89
CA ASP A 47 7.30 -1.52 8.43
C ASP A 47 8.02 -0.85 7.25
N PRO A 48 7.34 -0.23 6.26
CA PRO A 48 8.03 0.53 5.21
C PRO A 48 8.84 1.71 5.77
N ILE A 49 8.31 2.42 6.76
CA ILE A 49 8.97 3.56 7.42
C ILE A 49 10.20 3.07 8.18
N TYR A 50 10.05 1.99 8.95
CA TYR A 50 11.15 1.34 9.66
C TYR A 50 12.25 0.92 8.69
N LYS A 51 11.87 0.26 7.57
CA LYS A 51 12.83 -0.25 6.60
C LYS A 51 13.61 0.86 5.92
N VAL A 52 12.95 1.96 5.54
CA VAL A 52 13.65 3.11 4.96
C VAL A 52 14.56 3.79 5.98
N SER A 53 14.15 3.87 7.25
CA SER A 53 15.01 4.42 8.31
C SER A 53 16.26 3.56 8.52
N GLU A 54 16.11 2.24 8.52
CA GLU A 54 17.23 1.30 8.62
C GLU A 54 18.17 1.38 7.40
N ASP A 55 17.61 1.37 6.19
CA ASP A 55 18.37 1.50 4.94
C ASP A 55 19.12 2.85 4.89
N PHE A 56 18.53 3.93 5.42
CA PHE A 56 19.18 5.23 5.50
C PHE A 56 20.39 5.23 6.45
N GLU A 57 20.24 4.69 7.67
CA GLU A 57 21.37 4.61 8.61
C GLU A 57 22.50 3.73 8.07
N ASN A 58 22.16 2.63 7.37
CA ASN A 58 23.14 1.79 6.70
C ASN A 58 23.88 2.53 5.58
N ALA A 59 23.16 3.26 4.72
CA ALA A 59 23.77 4.05 3.64
C ALA A 59 24.65 5.18 4.18
N LYS A 60 24.24 5.81 5.27
CA LYS A 60 25.01 6.83 5.97
C LYS A 60 26.30 6.24 6.57
N LEU A 61 26.23 5.08 7.20
CA LEU A 61 27.42 4.39 7.72
C LEU A 61 28.39 4.04 6.57
N ALA A 62 27.88 3.50 5.46
CA ALA A 62 28.70 3.20 4.28
C ALA A 62 29.40 4.45 3.72
N TYR A 63 28.69 5.57 3.66
CA TYR A 63 29.25 6.86 3.27
C TYR A 63 30.36 7.33 4.22
N GLU A 64 30.16 7.23 5.54
CA GLU A 64 31.15 7.60 6.53
C GLU A 64 32.42 6.73 6.40
N MET A 65 32.27 5.41 6.29
CA MET A 65 33.37 4.46 6.06
C MET A 65 34.12 4.75 4.75
N SER A 66 33.41 5.03 3.66
CA SER A 66 34.03 5.34 2.37
C SER A 66 34.94 6.57 2.43
N LYS A 67 34.58 7.55 3.27
CA LYS A 67 35.39 8.76 3.46
C LYS A 67 36.64 8.50 4.30
N GLU A 68 36.53 7.66 5.31
CA GLU A 68 37.64 7.30 6.18
C GLU A 68 38.67 6.46 5.43
N GLU A 69 38.21 5.52 4.61
CA GLU A 69 39.06 4.56 3.89
C GLU A 69 39.47 5.06 2.49
N GLY A 70 38.81 6.08 1.96
CA GLY A 70 39.03 6.57 0.60
C GLY A 70 38.51 5.61 -0.47
N ASP A 71 37.51 4.79 -0.14
CA ASP A 71 36.92 3.78 -1.02
C ASP A 71 35.87 4.41 -1.95
N SER A 72 36.20 4.58 -3.23
CA SER A 72 35.29 5.15 -4.23
C SER A 72 34.13 4.24 -4.61
N ASP A 73 34.31 2.92 -4.50
CA ASP A 73 33.29 1.96 -4.89
C ASP A 73 32.20 1.93 -3.81
N LEU A 74 32.60 1.90 -2.53
CA LEU A 74 31.68 2.00 -1.40
C LEU A 74 30.93 3.35 -1.39
N LEU A 75 31.62 4.45 -1.75
CA LEU A 75 30.97 5.76 -1.89
C LEU A 75 29.87 5.74 -2.95
N THR A 76 30.12 5.08 -4.08
CA THR A 76 29.16 4.95 -5.19
C THR A 76 27.96 4.11 -4.77
N GLU A 77 28.18 3.03 -4.02
CA GLU A 77 27.10 2.19 -3.47
C GLU A 77 26.22 2.96 -2.47
N ALA A 78 26.84 3.74 -1.58
CA ALA A 78 26.13 4.58 -0.63
C ALA A 78 25.25 5.64 -1.35
N ASP A 79 25.80 6.32 -2.37
CA ASP A 79 25.06 7.32 -3.16
C ASP A 79 23.87 6.70 -3.91
N GLN A 80 24.07 5.55 -4.54
CA GLN A 80 23.00 4.82 -5.21
C GLN A 80 21.89 4.41 -4.23
N THR A 81 22.26 3.91 -3.05
CA THR A 81 21.28 3.54 -2.02
C THR A 81 20.48 4.77 -1.56
N LEU A 82 21.14 5.89 -1.30
CA LEU A 82 20.48 7.15 -0.93
C LEU A 82 19.53 7.63 -2.02
N TYR A 83 19.92 7.55 -3.29
CA TYR A 83 19.07 7.91 -4.42
C TYR A 83 17.79 7.05 -4.49
N GLU A 84 17.92 5.74 -4.28
CA GLU A 84 16.77 4.82 -4.28
C GLU A 84 15.80 5.07 -3.11
N LEU A 85 16.32 5.53 -1.96
CA LEU A 85 15.48 5.84 -0.79
C LEU A 85 14.51 7.00 -1.06
N ILE A 86 14.85 7.94 -1.95
CA ILE A 86 13.96 9.06 -2.33
C ILE A 86 12.64 8.52 -2.88
N GLY A 87 12.71 7.64 -3.89
CA GLY A 87 11.51 7.05 -4.49
C GLY A 87 10.71 6.14 -3.54
N LYS A 88 11.38 5.51 -2.56
CA LYS A 88 10.69 4.76 -1.50
C LYS A 88 9.94 5.73 -0.56
N MET A 89 10.55 6.84 -0.17
CA MET A 89 9.94 7.83 0.71
C MET A 89 8.75 8.55 0.07
N GLU A 90 8.81 8.89 -1.22
CA GLU A 90 7.67 9.51 -1.93
C GLU A 90 6.42 8.62 -1.92
N LYS A 91 6.61 7.29 -2.07
CA LYS A 91 5.52 6.32 -1.96
C LYS A 91 4.94 6.28 -0.54
N ILE A 92 5.80 6.25 0.46
CA ILE A 92 5.41 6.26 1.88
C ILE A 92 4.65 7.54 2.23
N GLU A 93 5.13 8.70 1.78
CA GLU A 93 4.47 9.99 1.96
C GLU A 93 3.09 9.99 1.32
N THR A 94 2.96 9.51 0.08
CA THR A 94 1.66 9.41 -0.59
C THR A 94 0.70 8.51 0.19
N GLN A 95 1.17 7.37 0.69
CA GLN A 95 0.36 6.46 1.51
C GLN A 95 -0.05 7.07 2.84
N SER A 96 0.77 7.96 3.42
CA SER A 96 0.41 8.63 4.68
C SER A 96 -0.75 9.59 4.57
N LEU A 97 -1.04 10.07 3.35
CA LEU A 97 -2.23 10.88 3.08
C LEU A 97 -3.53 10.06 3.20
N LEU A 98 -3.44 8.72 3.11
CA LEU A 98 -4.56 7.78 3.23
C LEU A 98 -4.85 7.42 4.70
N GLY A 99 -5.19 8.43 5.49
CA GLY A 99 -5.49 8.31 6.93
C GLY A 99 -6.98 8.16 7.26
N GLY A 100 -7.84 8.02 6.26
CA GLY A 100 -9.28 7.90 6.42
C GLY A 100 -9.69 6.60 7.11
N LYS A 101 -10.87 6.61 7.76
CA LYS A 101 -11.42 5.45 8.48
C LYS A 101 -11.56 4.19 7.62
N HIS A 102 -11.68 4.36 6.31
CA HIS A 102 -11.96 3.27 5.37
C HIS A 102 -10.85 3.02 4.36
N ASP A 103 -9.75 3.79 4.40
CA ASP A 103 -8.72 3.75 3.35
C ASP A 103 -7.90 2.44 3.34
N HIS A 104 -7.96 1.68 4.43
CA HIS A 104 -7.34 0.36 4.54
C HIS A 104 -8.21 -0.78 4.02
N ARG A 105 -9.44 -0.48 3.59
CA ARG A 105 -10.41 -1.49 3.17
C ARG A 105 -10.40 -1.62 1.67
N ASP A 106 -10.69 -2.83 1.22
CA ASP A 106 -11.12 -3.12 -0.13
C ASP A 106 -12.31 -2.24 -0.51
N CYS A 107 -12.46 -1.97 -1.81
CA CYS A 107 -13.50 -1.10 -2.33
C CYS A 107 -14.24 -1.74 -3.50
N PHE A 108 -15.43 -1.22 -3.77
CA PHE A 108 -16.13 -1.50 -5.01
C PHE A 108 -15.89 -0.35 -5.99
N LEU A 109 -15.31 -0.67 -7.14
CA LEU A 109 -15.17 0.25 -8.25
C LEU A 109 -16.24 -0.07 -9.29
N THR A 110 -17.21 0.82 -9.42
CA THR A 110 -18.22 0.76 -10.48
C THR A 110 -17.91 1.80 -11.55
N ILE A 111 -17.83 1.34 -12.79
CA ILE A 111 -17.71 2.18 -13.99
C ILE A 111 -18.99 1.99 -14.78
N SER A 112 -19.64 3.07 -15.20
CA SER A 112 -20.87 3.03 -15.99
C SER A 112 -20.79 4.02 -17.12
N SER A 113 -21.26 3.63 -18.31
CA SER A 113 -21.41 4.55 -19.42
C SER A 113 -22.52 5.55 -19.11
N GLY A 114 -22.20 6.84 -19.24
CA GLY A 114 -23.17 7.92 -19.14
C GLY A 114 -23.86 8.19 -20.48
N ASP A 115 -24.37 9.41 -20.64
CA ASP A 115 -25.01 9.84 -21.88
C ASP A 115 -23.98 9.89 -23.02
N GLY A 116 -24.27 9.19 -24.12
CA GLY A 116 -23.39 9.11 -25.29
C GLY A 116 -23.57 7.85 -26.14
N GLY A 117 -24.40 6.91 -25.70
CA GLY A 117 -24.71 5.70 -26.45
C GLY A 117 -23.47 4.83 -26.64
N THR A 118 -23.28 4.32 -27.85
CA THR A 118 -22.23 3.34 -28.18
C THR A 118 -20.81 3.85 -27.94
N GLU A 119 -20.54 5.14 -28.17
CA GLU A 119 -19.23 5.73 -27.89
C GLU A 119 -18.93 5.76 -26.38
N ALA A 120 -19.94 6.08 -25.56
CA ALA A 120 -19.81 6.03 -24.10
C ALA A 120 -19.59 4.59 -23.62
N ASN A 121 -20.19 3.60 -24.29
CA ASN A 121 -19.95 2.20 -23.97
C ASN A 121 -18.51 1.78 -24.27
N ASP A 122 -17.96 2.16 -25.43
CA ASP A 122 -16.57 1.84 -25.78
C ASP A 122 -15.59 2.53 -24.80
N TRP A 123 -15.86 3.78 -24.44
CA TRP A 123 -15.07 4.48 -23.42
C TRP A 123 -15.13 3.82 -22.03
N CYS A 124 -16.31 3.32 -21.63
CA CYS A 124 -16.45 2.56 -20.39
C CYS A 124 -15.57 1.30 -20.42
N GLU A 125 -15.51 0.59 -21.55
CA GLU A 125 -14.60 -0.55 -21.71
C GLU A 125 -13.12 -0.14 -21.65
N MET A 126 -12.75 1.00 -22.25
CA MET A 126 -11.40 1.52 -22.16
C MET A 126 -10.99 1.82 -20.72
N LEU A 127 -11.85 2.50 -19.94
CA LEU A 127 -11.59 2.78 -18.53
C LEU A 127 -11.50 1.51 -17.70
N PHE A 128 -12.36 0.53 -17.96
CA PHE A 128 -12.28 -0.79 -17.33
C PHE A 128 -10.90 -1.42 -17.54
N ARG A 129 -10.41 -1.49 -18.78
CA ARG A 129 -9.07 -2.03 -19.08
C ARG A 129 -7.95 -1.22 -18.42
N MET A 130 -8.08 0.10 -18.35
CA MET A 130 -7.12 0.97 -17.65
C MET A 130 -7.02 0.63 -16.16
N TYR A 131 -8.16 0.48 -15.48
CA TYR A 131 -8.17 0.17 -14.04
C TYR A 131 -7.75 -1.28 -13.74
N LEU A 132 -8.05 -2.24 -14.63
CA LEU A 132 -7.48 -3.59 -14.53
C LEU A 132 -5.95 -3.54 -14.48
N TYR A 133 -5.34 -2.86 -15.46
CA TYR A 133 -3.89 -2.74 -15.53
C TYR A 133 -3.29 -1.96 -14.34
N TYR A 134 -3.97 -0.90 -13.89
CA TYR A 134 -3.54 -0.15 -12.71
C TYR A 134 -3.51 -1.03 -11.47
N CYS A 135 -4.59 -1.76 -11.18
CA CYS A 135 -4.68 -2.60 -9.99
C CYS A 135 -3.69 -3.78 -10.06
N GLU A 136 -3.50 -4.40 -11.23
CA GLU A 136 -2.48 -5.43 -11.45
C GLU A 136 -1.07 -4.89 -11.16
N LYS A 137 -0.76 -3.67 -11.63
CA LYS A 137 0.53 -3.01 -11.35
C LYS A 137 0.73 -2.68 -9.87
N GLN A 138 -0.35 -2.38 -9.13
CA GLN A 138 -0.31 -2.22 -7.67
C GLN A 138 -0.23 -3.56 -6.92
N GLY A 139 -0.42 -4.69 -7.61
CA GLY A 139 -0.50 -6.02 -6.99
C GLY A 139 -1.80 -6.26 -6.22
N TRP A 140 -2.85 -5.49 -6.50
CA TRP A 140 -4.17 -5.65 -5.87
C TRP A 140 -4.96 -6.76 -6.54
N LYS A 141 -5.74 -7.49 -5.73
CA LYS A 141 -6.61 -8.55 -6.22
C LYS A 141 -7.88 -7.93 -6.81
N LEU A 142 -8.32 -8.43 -7.95
CA LEU A 142 -9.55 -7.97 -8.59
C LEU A 142 -10.51 -9.13 -8.75
N ASP A 143 -11.73 -8.95 -8.25
CA ASP A 143 -12.84 -9.87 -8.49
C ASP A 143 -13.95 -9.12 -9.26
N GLU A 144 -14.30 -9.61 -10.46
CA GLU A 144 -15.42 -9.07 -11.25
C GLU A 144 -16.74 -9.48 -10.59
N VAL A 145 -17.50 -8.49 -10.12
CA VAL A 145 -18.77 -8.72 -9.38
C VAL A 145 -19.94 -8.75 -10.35
N GLU A 146 -19.98 -7.78 -11.26
CA GLU A 146 -21.04 -7.62 -12.24
C GLU A 146 -20.47 -6.95 -13.49
N LYS A 147 -20.98 -7.34 -14.65
CA LYS A 147 -20.61 -6.75 -15.93
C LYS A 147 -21.77 -6.79 -16.91
N SER A 148 -22.05 -5.63 -17.51
CA SER A 148 -23.09 -5.43 -18.51
C SER A 148 -22.47 -4.89 -19.80
N HIS A 149 -22.83 -5.49 -20.93
CA HIS A 149 -22.36 -5.07 -22.25
C HIS A 149 -23.25 -3.99 -22.83
N GLY A 150 -22.65 -3.07 -23.59
CA GLY A 150 -23.40 -2.12 -24.40
C GLY A 150 -24.21 -2.84 -25.49
N SER A 151 -25.21 -2.16 -26.06
CA SER A 151 -26.13 -2.78 -27.02
C SER A 151 -25.46 -3.24 -28.32
N GLU A 152 -24.36 -2.60 -28.72
CA GLU A 152 -23.61 -2.94 -29.94
C GLU A 152 -22.11 -3.14 -29.70
N VAL A 153 -21.48 -2.25 -28.91
CA VAL A 153 -20.05 -2.33 -28.54
C VAL A 153 -19.84 -1.91 -27.08
N GLY A 154 -18.66 -2.21 -26.53
CA GLY A 154 -18.24 -1.70 -25.24
C GLY A 154 -18.98 -2.29 -24.03
N LEU A 155 -18.89 -1.58 -22.92
CA LEU A 155 -19.55 -1.91 -21.65
C LEU A 155 -20.58 -0.85 -21.29
N ASP A 156 -21.75 -1.29 -20.82
CA ASP A 156 -22.71 -0.39 -20.19
C ASP A 156 -22.33 -0.13 -18.72
N SER A 157 -21.92 -1.18 -18.01
CA SER A 157 -21.37 -1.05 -16.66
C SER A 157 -20.48 -2.23 -16.28
N VAL A 158 -19.59 -2.00 -15.32
CA VAL A 158 -18.81 -3.05 -14.64
C VAL A 158 -18.58 -2.66 -13.19
N THR A 159 -18.70 -3.64 -12.29
CA THR A 159 -18.37 -3.48 -10.87
C THR A 159 -17.27 -4.46 -10.51
N LEU A 160 -16.19 -3.94 -9.95
CA LEU A 160 -15.03 -4.69 -9.46
C LEU A 160 -14.95 -4.58 -7.95
N HIS A 161 -14.65 -5.68 -7.29
CA HIS A 161 -14.16 -5.68 -5.91
C HIS A 161 -12.63 -5.68 -5.96
N VAL A 162 -12.03 -4.62 -5.41
CA VAL A 162 -10.59 -4.33 -5.42
C VAL A 162 -10.04 -4.35 -4.01
#